data_AF-A0A4Y6RP46-F1
#
_entry.id   AF-A0A4Y6RP46-F1
#
_cell.length_a   1.000
_cell.length_b   1.000
_cell.length_c   1.000
_cell.angle_alpha   90.00
_cell.angle_beta   90.00
_cell.angle_gamma   90.00
#
_symmetry.space_group_name_H-M   'P 1'
#
loop_
_entity.id
_entity.type
_entity.pdbx_description
1 polymer ?
#
loop_
_entity_poly.entity_id
_entity_poly.type
_entity_poly.pdbx_seq_one_letter_code
_entity_poly.pdbx_strand_id
1 'polypeptide(L)'
;MPIAQPSLQQQVQSLYSEHHGWLLGWLRKKLSCPHGAADVAQDTFVRIIASRDALFGMREPRAYLSTTAKRLLLDRARRQILERSYLAELALLADSLPGAPSPDEILMAVQALGQIATALDGLSSKAREAFLLHYLEEQSQATVAAQLNVSTRMVQKYLVQALLACRHACPAMAA
;
A
#
# COMPACT_ATOMS: atom_id res chain seq x y z
N MET A 1 23.18 15.20 -56.01
CA MET A 1 22.06 15.74 -55.21
C MET A 1 21.91 14.86 -53.97
N PRO A 2 22.28 15.31 -52.75
CA PRO A 2 22.06 14.53 -51.55
C PRO A 2 20.56 14.58 -51.21
N ILE A 3 19.91 13.42 -51.17
CA ILE A 3 18.52 13.30 -50.71
C ILE A 3 18.51 13.69 -49.23
N ALA A 4 17.82 14.77 -48.88
CA ALA A 4 17.66 15.19 -47.50
C ALA A 4 17.06 14.02 -46.71
N GLN A 5 17.75 13.56 -45.67
CA GLN A 5 17.21 12.50 -44.81
C GLN A 5 15.93 13.02 -44.15
N PRO A 6 14.80 12.31 -44.26
CA PRO A 6 13.56 12.76 -43.66
C PRO A 6 13.74 12.87 -42.14
N SER A 7 13.13 13.90 -41.56
CA SER A 7 13.21 14.11 -40.11
C SER A 7 12.55 12.95 -39.37
N LEU A 8 12.96 12.73 -38.11
CA LEU A 8 12.35 11.72 -37.23
C LEU A 8 10.81 11.86 -37.22
N GLN A 9 10.31 13.10 -37.15
CA GLN A 9 8.87 13.38 -37.11
C GLN A 9 8.17 12.96 -38.42
N GLN A 10 8.78 13.19 -39.58
CA GLN A 10 8.23 12.78 -40.87
C GLN A 10 8.17 11.26 -41.01
N GLN A 11 9.22 10.56 -40.58
CA GLN A 11 9.25 9.10 -40.63
C GLN A 11 8.22 8.47 -39.68
N VAL A 12 8.11 8.99 -38.45
CA VAL A 12 7.07 8.57 -37.49
C VAL A 12 5.68 8.78 -38.10
N GLN A 13 5.44 9.94 -38.70
CA GLN A 13 4.14 10.27 -39.30
C GLN A 13 3.79 9.34 -40.47
N SER A 14 4.75 9.04 -41.36
CA SER A 14 4.55 8.08 -42.46
C SER A 14 4.21 6.69 -41.92
N LEU A 15 5.04 6.17 -41.00
CA LEU A 15 4.85 4.85 -40.41
C LEU A 15 3.50 4.71 -39.70
N TYR A 16 3.12 5.74 -38.93
CA TYR A 16 1.85 5.75 -38.21
C TYR A 16 0.67 5.79 -39.17
N SER A 17 0.66 6.73 -40.13
CA SER A 17 -0.44 6.91 -41.07
C SER A 17 -0.66 5.67 -41.96
N GLU A 18 0.43 5.01 -42.38
CA GLU A 18 0.38 3.85 -43.26
C GLU A 18 0.00 2.53 -42.56
N HIS A 19 0.29 2.40 -41.26
CA HIS A 19 0.21 1.09 -40.58
C HIS A 19 -0.68 1.06 -39.33
N HIS A 20 -1.05 2.19 -38.75
CA HIS A 20 -1.88 2.22 -37.55
C HIS A 20 -3.24 1.55 -37.77
N GLY A 21 -3.95 1.90 -38.85
CA GLY A 21 -5.28 1.32 -39.15
C GLY A 21 -5.23 -0.19 -39.35
N TRP A 22 -4.21 -0.68 -40.05
CA TRP A 22 -3.97 -2.13 -40.24
C TRP A 22 -3.68 -2.82 -38.90
N LEU A 23 -2.78 -2.26 -38.09
CA LEU A 23 -2.39 -2.85 -36.80
C LEU A 23 -3.58 -2.89 -35.84
N LEU A 24 -4.35 -1.80 -35.75
CA LEU A 24 -5.54 -1.72 -34.92
C LEU A 24 -6.61 -2.74 -35.37
N GLY A 25 -6.85 -2.88 -36.68
CA GLY A 25 -7.75 -3.89 -37.21
C GLY A 25 -7.29 -5.32 -36.91
N TRP A 26 -5.99 -5.57 -37.00
CA TRP A 26 -5.40 -6.86 -36.65
C TRP A 26 -5.50 -7.16 -35.13
N LEU A 27 -5.28 -6.16 -34.27
CA LEU A 27 -5.41 -6.27 -32.81
C LEU A 27 -6.87 -6.48 -32.38
N ARG A 28 -7.83 -5.79 -33.00
CA ARG A 28 -9.27 -5.99 -32.75
C ARG A 28 -9.75 -7.41 -33.05
N LYS A 29 -9.12 -8.10 -34.01
CA LYS A 29 -9.42 -9.52 -34.28
C LYS A 29 -8.82 -10.47 -33.24
N LYS A 30 -7.82 -10.02 -32.48
CA LYS A 30 -7.13 -10.81 -31.45
C LYS A 30 -7.60 -10.53 -30.04
N LEU A 31 -8.13 -9.34 -29.81
CA LEU A 31 -8.58 -8.86 -28.51
C LEU A 31 -10.09 -8.67 -28.55
N SER A 32 -10.79 -9.22 -27.56
CA SER A 32 -12.25 -9.03 -27.42
C SER A 32 -12.62 -7.60 -26.98
N CYS A 33 -11.65 -6.79 -26.54
CA CYS A 33 -11.86 -5.42 -26.08
C CYS A 33 -11.32 -4.39 -27.10
N PRO A 34 -12.20 -3.57 -27.73
CA PRO A 34 -11.78 -2.54 -28.67
C PRO A 34 -10.83 -1.49 -28.08
N HIS A 35 -11.03 -1.12 -26.81
CA HIS A 35 -10.18 -0.17 -26.10
C HIS A 35 -8.79 -0.77 -25.84
N GLY A 36 -8.72 -2.01 -25.37
CA GLY A 36 -7.45 -2.70 -25.18
C GLY A 36 -6.67 -2.86 -26.49
N ALA A 37 -7.35 -3.02 -27.63
CA ALA A 37 -6.71 -3.03 -28.94
C ALA A 37 -6.12 -1.67 -29.32
N ALA A 38 -6.79 -0.56 -29.00
CA ALA A 38 -6.28 0.78 -29.21
C ALA A 38 -5.04 1.06 -28.33
N ASP A 39 -5.08 0.66 -27.06
CA ASP A 39 -3.96 0.84 -26.13
C ASP A 39 -2.71 0.06 -26.59
N VAL A 40 -2.88 -1.19 -27.02
CA VAL A 40 -1.75 -2.00 -27.50
C VAL A 40 -1.19 -1.43 -28.81
N ALA A 41 -2.05 -0.90 -29.69
CA ALA A 41 -1.60 -0.23 -30.90
C ALA A 41 -0.76 1.00 -30.53
N GLN A 42 -1.24 1.84 -29.61
CA GLN A 42 -0.54 3.03 -29.13
C GLN A 42 0.81 2.67 -28.50
N ASP A 43 0.85 1.72 -27.57
CA ASP A 43 2.08 1.26 -26.92
C ASP A 43 3.11 0.71 -27.91
N THR A 44 2.63 0.03 -28.97
CA THR A 44 3.49 -0.47 -30.04
C THR A 44 4.20 0.69 -30.74
N PHE A 45 3.48 1.76 -31.09
CA PHE A 45 4.07 2.94 -31.74
C PHE A 45 4.96 3.73 -30.77
N VAL A 46 4.56 3.91 -29.51
CA VAL A 46 5.40 4.56 -28.49
C VAL A 46 6.75 3.84 -28.36
N ARG A 47 6.74 2.50 -28.33
CA ARG A 47 7.97 1.70 -28.24
C ARG A 47 8.88 1.84 -29.47
N ILE A 48 8.29 1.99 -30.66
CA ILE A 48 9.03 2.21 -31.89
C ILE A 48 9.62 3.62 -31.94
N ILE A 49 8.85 4.64 -31.56
CA ILE A 49 9.33 6.04 -31.49
C ILE A 49 10.51 6.16 -30.52
N ALA A 50 10.47 5.44 -29.40
CA ALA A 50 11.57 5.40 -28.44
C ALA A 50 12.83 4.70 -28.98
N SER A 51 12.72 3.88 -30.02
CA SER A 51 13.84 3.13 -30.61
C SER A 51 14.18 3.67 -32.01
N ARG A 52 15.15 4.60 -32.06
CA ARG A 52 15.62 5.19 -33.33
C ARG A 52 16.08 4.13 -34.34
N ASP A 53 16.84 3.14 -33.89
CA ASP A 53 17.31 2.06 -34.79
C ASP A 53 16.17 1.24 -35.38
N ALA A 54 15.11 0.99 -34.61
CA ALA A 54 13.92 0.34 -35.11
C ALA A 54 13.23 1.17 -36.18
N LEU A 55 13.22 2.49 -36.03
CA LEU A 55 12.51 3.41 -36.91
C LEU A 55 13.24 3.66 -38.24
N PHE A 56 14.56 3.80 -38.21
CA PHE A 56 15.39 3.99 -39.42
C PHE A 56 15.81 2.68 -40.11
N GLY A 57 15.80 1.55 -39.40
CA GLY A 57 16.29 0.25 -39.89
C GLY A 57 15.20 -0.76 -40.30
N MET A 58 13.92 -0.38 -40.26
CA MET A 58 12.80 -1.31 -40.49
C MET A 58 12.66 -1.70 -41.96
N ARG A 59 13.01 -2.95 -42.31
CA ARG A 59 12.78 -3.49 -43.66
C ARG A 59 11.35 -3.97 -43.88
N GLU A 60 10.74 -4.56 -42.85
CA GLU A 60 9.38 -5.13 -42.92
C GLU A 60 8.49 -4.56 -41.80
N PRO A 61 7.82 -3.42 -42.04
CA PRO A 61 7.11 -2.72 -40.98
C PRO A 61 5.99 -3.51 -40.31
N ARG A 62 5.17 -4.21 -41.09
CA ARG A 62 4.05 -5.02 -40.56
C ARG A 62 4.54 -6.21 -39.72
N ALA A 63 5.62 -6.85 -40.13
CA ALA A 63 6.22 -7.96 -39.38
C ALA A 63 6.77 -7.46 -38.04
N TYR A 64 7.47 -6.32 -38.05
CA TYR A 64 8.01 -5.70 -36.84
C TYR A 64 6.89 -5.25 -35.88
N LEU A 65 5.89 -4.52 -36.38
CA LEU A 65 4.75 -4.01 -35.61
C LEU A 65 3.98 -5.16 -34.96
N SER A 66 3.64 -6.20 -35.71
CA SER A 66 2.92 -7.35 -35.17
C SER A 66 3.75 -8.14 -34.16
N THR A 67 5.07 -8.25 -34.34
CA THR A 67 5.96 -8.90 -33.36
C THR A 67 6.02 -8.11 -32.06
N THR A 68 6.18 -6.79 -32.14
CA THR A 68 6.20 -5.90 -30.97
C THR A 68 4.86 -5.95 -30.23
N ALA A 69 3.75 -5.86 -30.95
CA ALA A 69 2.42 -5.96 -30.36
C ALA A 69 2.17 -7.32 -29.69
N LYS A 70 2.60 -8.44 -30.30
CA LYS A 70 2.52 -9.78 -29.67
C LYS A 70 3.30 -9.85 -28.38
N ARG A 71 4.53 -9.30 -28.35
CA ARG A 71 5.36 -9.27 -27.14
C ARG A 71 4.68 -8.48 -26.03
N LEU A 72 4.15 -7.29 -26.34
CA LEU A 72 3.39 -6.49 -25.38
C LEU A 72 2.18 -7.25 -24.81
N LEU A 73 1.44 -7.97 -25.65
CA LEU A 73 0.33 -8.81 -25.20
C LEU A 73 0.76 -9.94 -24.27
N LEU A 74 1.86 -10.62 -24.59
CA LEU A 74 2.41 -11.68 -23.75
C LEU A 74 2.90 -11.14 -22.40
N ASP A 75 3.58 -9.99 -22.41
CA ASP A 75 4.07 -9.34 -21.20
C ASP A 75 2.91 -8.92 -20.29
N ARG A 76 1.84 -8.32 -20.86
CA ARG A 76 0.61 -7.98 -20.13
C ARG A 76 -0.07 -9.23 -19.55
N ALA A 77 -0.19 -10.31 -20.33
CA ALA A 77 -0.80 -11.55 -19.86
C ALA A 77 -0.01 -12.19 -18.71
N ARG A 78 1.32 -12.22 -18.80
CA ARG A 78 2.21 -12.70 -17.72
C ARG A 78 2.03 -11.88 -16.45
N ARG A 79 2.01 -10.55 -16.56
CA ARG A 79 1.78 -9.66 -15.42
C ARG A 79 0.42 -9.90 -14.79
N GLN A 80 -0.63 -10.06 -15.59
CA GLN A 80 -1.98 -10.30 -15.09
C GLN A 80 -2.11 -11.65 -14.36
N ILE A 81 -1.41 -12.70 -14.84
CA ILE A 81 -1.38 -13.99 -14.14
C ILE A 81 -0.72 -13.82 -12.77
N LEU A 82 0.43 -13.15 -12.69
CA LEU A 82 1.15 -12.90 -11.43
C LEU A 82 0.31 -12.09 -10.44
N GLU A 83 -0.33 -11.01 -10.92
CA GLU A 83 -1.19 -10.17 -10.10
C GLU A 83 -2.38 -10.96 -9.55
N ARG A 84 -3.02 -11.78 -10.39
CA ARG A 84 -4.13 -12.64 -9.97
C ARG A 84 -3.70 -13.69 -8.95
N SER A 85 -2.56 -14.35 -9.15
CA SER A 85 -2.06 -15.31 -8.16
C SER A 85 -1.74 -14.64 -6.84
N TYR A 86 -1.13 -13.45 -6.88
CA TYR A 86 -0.81 -12.70 -5.67
C TYR A 86 -2.08 -12.26 -4.92
N LEU A 87 -3.09 -11.72 -5.63
CA LEU A 87 -4.36 -11.33 -5.03
C LEU A 87 -5.12 -12.54 -4.46
N ALA A 88 -5.03 -13.71 -5.08
CA ALA A 88 -5.63 -14.93 -4.56
C ALA A 88 -4.98 -15.36 -3.24
N GLU A 89 -3.65 -15.34 -3.15
CA GLU A 89 -2.93 -15.61 -1.91
C GLU A 89 -3.27 -14.59 -0.82
N LEU A 90 -3.32 -13.30 -1.16
CA LEU A 90 -3.68 -12.25 -0.22
C LEU A 90 -5.10 -12.41 0.32
N ALA A 91 -6.05 -12.82 -0.53
CA ALA A 91 -7.43 -13.09 -0.12
C ALA A 91 -7.53 -14.25 0.89
N LEU A 92 -6.68 -15.28 0.75
CA LEU A 92 -6.61 -16.38 1.73
C LEU A 92 -6.06 -15.93 3.09
N LEU A 93 -5.16 -14.93 3.09
CA LEU A 93 -4.55 -14.38 4.31
C LEU A 93 -5.43 -13.32 4.98
N ALA A 94 -6.36 -12.70 4.25
CA ALA A 94 -7.15 -11.57 4.72
C ALA A 94 -7.90 -11.85 6.05
N ASP A 95 -8.46 -13.05 6.21
CA ASP A 95 -9.19 -13.44 7.43
C ASP A 95 -8.26 -13.76 8.62
N SER A 96 -6.97 -13.99 8.35
CA SER A 96 -5.96 -14.30 9.38
C SER A 96 -5.17 -13.10 9.86
N LEU A 97 -5.19 -12.00 9.11
CA LEU A 97 -4.60 -10.74 9.53
C LEU A 97 -5.58 -10.02 10.45
N PRO A 98 -5.16 -9.55 11.64
CA PRO A 98 -6.01 -8.70 12.44
C PRO A 98 -6.37 -7.46 11.61
N GLY A 99 -7.66 -7.32 11.29
CA GLY A 99 -8.18 -6.18 10.57
C GLY A 99 -8.04 -4.89 11.36
N ALA A 100 -8.41 -3.76 10.75
CA ALA A 100 -8.60 -2.54 11.51
C ALA A 100 -9.72 -2.76 12.55
N PRO A 101 -9.57 -2.26 13.80
CA PRO A 101 -10.62 -2.36 14.78
C PRO A 101 -11.88 -1.66 14.27
N SER A 102 -13.03 -2.28 14.52
CA SER A 102 -14.33 -1.72 14.22
C SER A 102 -14.57 -0.40 14.98
N PRO A 103 -15.47 0.47 14.50
CA PRO A 103 -15.85 1.69 15.22
C PRO A 103 -16.33 1.42 16.64
N ASP A 104 -17.02 0.31 16.86
CA ASP A 104 -17.51 -0.11 18.18
C ASP A 104 -16.35 -0.51 19.09
N GLU A 105 -15.37 -1.28 18.61
CA GLU A 105 -14.16 -1.61 19.37
C GLU A 105 -13.35 -0.36 19.72
N ILE A 106 -13.23 0.59 18.79
CA ILE A 106 -12.58 1.89 19.04
C ILE A 106 -13.35 2.65 20.13
N LEU A 107 -14.67 2.74 20.03
CA LEU A 107 -15.51 3.43 21.01
C LEU A 107 -15.39 2.80 22.39
N MET A 108 -15.43 1.47 22.47
CA MET A 108 -15.24 0.72 23.72
C MET A 108 -13.86 1.01 24.34
N ALA A 109 -12.80 1.02 23.52
CA ALA A 109 -11.45 1.34 23.99
C ALA A 109 -11.37 2.79 24.52
N VAL A 110 -11.93 3.77 23.80
CA VAL A 110 -11.95 5.18 24.22
C VAL A 110 -12.75 5.36 25.52
N GLN A 111 -13.91 4.71 25.65
CA GLN A 111 -14.71 4.74 26.87
C GLN A 111 -13.98 4.12 28.07
N ALA A 112 -13.33 2.97 27.87
CA ALA A 112 -12.51 2.33 28.90
C ALA A 112 -11.35 3.23 29.35
N LEU A 113 -10.66 3.87 28.41
CA LEU A 113 -9.60 4.84 28.71
C LEU A 113 -10.12 6.05 29.51
N GLY A 114 -11.31 6.57 29.16
CA GLY A 114 -11.95 7.65 29.91
C GLY A 114 -12.31 7.26 31.36
N GLN A 115 -12.79 6.03 31.57
CA GLN A 115 -13.07 5.49 32.90
C GLN A 115 -11.79 5.35 33.73
N ILE A 116 -10.72 4.84 33.13
CA ILE A 116 -9.40 4.71 33.77
C ILE A 116 -8.86 6.09 34.15
N ALA A 117 -8.90 7.07 33.25
CA ALA A 117 -8.43 8.44 33.52
C ALA A 117 -9.18 9.05 34.72
N THR A 118 -10.50 8.91 34.74
CA THR A 118 -11.35 9.40 35.85
C THR A 118 -11.00 8.71 37.17
N ALA A 119 -10.73 7.40 37.16
CA ALA A 119 -10.34 6.65 38.35
C ALA A 119 -8.98 7.10 38.90
N LEU A 120 -8.02 7.36 38.01
CA LEU A 120 -6.68 7.85 38.37
C LEU A 120 -6.72 9.28 38.93
N ASP A 121 -7.63 10.12 38.45
CA ASP A 121 -7.83 11.48 38.97
C ASP A 121 -8.38 11.49 40.40
N GLY A 122 -9.04 10.41 40.84
CA GLY A 122 -9.46 10.21 42.22
C GLY A 122 -8.33 9.84 43.19
N LEU A 123 -7.11 9.60 42.71
CA LEU A 123 -5.95 9.22 43.51
C LEU A 123 -5.08 10.41 43.89
N SER A 124 -4.17 10.21 44.84
CA SER A 124 -3.13 11.21 45.13
C SER A 124 -2.23 11.43 43.90
N SER A 125 -1.73 12.65 43.71
CA SER A 125 -0.84 13.00 42.57
C SER A 125 0.33 12.01 42.43
N LYS A 126 0.98 11.64 43.53
CA LYS A 126 2.11 10.68 43.50
C LYS A 126 1.70 9.28 43.06
N ALA A 127 0.48 8.85 43.38
CA ALA A 127 -0.01 7.54 42.97
C ALA A 127 -0.35 7.50 41.47
N ARG A 128 -0.99 8.55 40.96
CA ARG A 128 -1.24 8.73 39.54
C ARG A 128 0.07 8.79 38.77
N GLU A 129 1.02 9.61 39.20
CA GLU A 129 2.32 9.77 38.55
C GLU A 129 3.13 8.46 38.56
N ALA A 130 3.14 7.73 39.68
CA ALA A 130 3.77 6.40 39.73
C ALA A 130 3.17 5.42 38.72
N PHE A 131 1.85 5.43 38.54
CA PHE A 131 1.17 4.60 37.56
C PHE A 131 1.55 4.96 36.12
N LEU A 132 1.52 6.24 35.76
CA LEU A 132 1.88 6.70 34.41
C LEU A 132 3.34 6.37 34.09
N LEU A 133 4.27 6.69 34.99
CA LEU A 133 5.70 6.42 34.78
C LEU A 133 5.98 4.91 34.61
N HIS A 134 5.27 4.04 35.34
CA HIS A 134 5.50 2.60 35.25
C HIS A 134 4.81 1.95 34.05
N TYR A 135 3.55 2.28 33.77
CA TYR A 135 2.74 1.58 32.75
C TYR A 135 2.69 2.27 31.39
N LEU A 136 2.86 3.59 31.32
CA LEU A 136 2.91 4.32 30.04
C LEU A 136 4.35 4.60 29.59
N GLU A 137 5.23 4.93 30.53
CA GLU A 137 6.64 5.20 30.22
C GLU A 137 7.55 3.99 30.46
N GLU A 138 6.98 2.85 30.88
CA GLU A 138 7.70 1.57 31.08
C GLU A 138 8.89 1.66 32.04
N GLN A 139 8.91 2.64 32.95
CA GLN A 139 10.01 2.82 33.89
C GLN A 139 9.99 1.76 35.00
N SER A 140 11.18 1.37 35.49
CA SER A 140 11.30 0.46 36.62
C SER A 140 10.78 1.08 37.92
N GLN A 141 10.23 0.29 38.83
CA GLN A 141 9.76 0.78 40.14
C GLN A 141 10.85 1.49 40.95
N ALA A 142 12.12 1.10 40.77
CA ALA A 142 13.26 1.76 41.42
C ALA A 142 13.51 3.16 40.84
N THR A 143 13.41 3.32 39.52
CA THR A 143 13.51 4.62 38.84
C THR A 143 12.38 5.56 39.27
N VAL A 144 11.15 5.04 39.29
CA VAL A 144 9.97 5.78 39.75
C VAL A 144 10.12 6.21 41.21
N ALA A 145 10.63 5.33 42.07
CA ALA A 145 10.87 5.64 43.48
C ALA A 145 11.84 6.82 43.66
N ALA A 146 12.94 6.81 42.89
CA ALA A 146 13.91 7.90 42.90
C ALA A 146 13.31 9.22 42.41
N GLN A 147 12.55 9.21 41.31
CA GLN A 147 11.93 10.42 40.75
C GLN A 147 10.88 11.03 41.69
N LEU A 148 10.04 10.19 42.31
CA LEU A 148 8.97 10.66 43.22
C LEU A 148 9.46 10.93 44.65
N ASN A 149 10.74 10.71 44.91
CA ASN A 149 11.39 10.81 46.22
C ASN A 149 10.64 10.00 47.30
N VAL A 150 10.41 8.72 47.03
CA VAL A 150 9.74 7.76 47.91
C VAL A 150 10.47 6.42 47.90
N SER A 151 10.11 5.51 48.82
CA SER A 151 10.65 4.14 48.78
C SER A 151 9.99 3.31 47.68
N THR A 152 10.70 2.31 47.15
CA THR A 152 10.15 1.34 46.19
C THR A 152 8.90 0.63 46.74
N ARG A 153 8.87 0.37 48.05
CA ARG A 153 7.68 -0.18 48.74
C ARG A 153 6.46 0.75 48.64
N MET A 154 6.68 2.06 48.70
CA MET A 154 5.60 3.04 48.52
C MET A 154 5.13 3.08 47.06
N VAL A 155 6.04 3.00 46.09
CA VAL A 155 5.68 2.86 44.67
C VAL A 155 4.81 1.63 44.45
N GLN A 156 5.20 0.47 44.98
CA GLN A 156 4.41 -0.75 44.89
C GLN A 156 3.00 -0.54 45.48
N LYS A 157 2.89 0.13 46.63
CA LYS A 157 1.60 0.48 47.25
C LYS A 157 0.76 1.37 46.33
N TYR A 158 1.36 2.39 45.72
CA TYR A 158 0.70 3.28 44.77
C TYR A 158 0.20 2.54 43.53
N LEU A 159 1.02 1.66 42.95
CA LEU A 159 0.64 0.87 41.78
C LEU A 159 -0.52 -0.07 42.09
N VAL A 160 -0.51 -0.76 43.24
CA VAL A 160 -1.63 -1.62 43.67
C VAL A 160 -2.90 -0.80 43.85
N GLN A 161 -2.81 0.37 44.48
CA GLN A 161 -3.96 1.27 44.66
C GLN A 161 -4.52 1.74 43.31
N ALA A 162 -3.66 2.12 42.37
CA ALA A 162 -4.07 2.55 41.03
C ALA A 162 -4.72 1.41 40.24
N LEU A 163 -4.12 0.22 40.22
CA LEU A 163 -4.70 -0.95 39.54
C LEU A 163 -6.07 -1.34 40.10
N LEU A 164 -6.24 -1.28 41.42
CA LEU A 164 -7.55 -1.54 42.05
C LEU A 164 -8.58 -0.49 41.63
N ALA A 165 -8.22 0.79 41.64
CA ALA A 165 -9.11 1.86 41.19
C ALA A 165 -9.52 1.68 39.72
N CYS A 166 -8.56 1.36 38.84
CA CYS A 166 -8.83 1.09 37.42
C CYS A 166 -9.74 -0.12 37.23
N ARG A 167 -9.50 -1.22 37.96
CA ARG A 167 -10.35 -2.43 37.91
C ARG A 167 -11.78 -2.16 38.36
N HIS A 168 -11.96 -1.33 39.39
CA HIS A 168 -13.30 -0.96 39.86
C HIS A 168 -14.04 -0.04 38.87
N ALA A 169 -13.32 0.86 38.20
CA ALA A 169 -13.91 1.79 37.24
C ALA A 169 -14.20 1.17 35.87
N CYS A 170 -13.41 0.18 35.45
CA CYS A 170 -13.53 -0.49 34.16
C CYS A 170 -13.66 -2.02 34.37
N PRO A 171 -14.88 -2.55 34.53
CA PRO A 171 -15.11 -3.99 34.70
C PRO A 171 -14.74 -4.81 33.46
N ALA A 172 -14.62 -4.16 32.29
CA ALA A 172 -14.14 -4.80 31.06
C ALA A 172 -12.68 -5.31 31.15
N MET A 173 -11.89 -4.84 32.13
CA MET A 173 -10.53 -5.34 32.40
C MET A 173 -10.49 -6.64 33.23
N ALA A 174 -11.64 -7.17 33.68
CA ALA A 174 -11.70 -8.32 34.59
C ALA A 174 -11.95 -9.68 33.91
N ALA A 175 -12.10 -9.71 32.58
CA ALA A 175 -12.24 -10.92 31.76
C ALA A 175 -10.95 -11.18 31.00
#